data_AF-A0A7X2ST07-F1
#
_entry.id   AF-A0A7X2ST07-F1
#
_cell.length_a   1.000
_cell.length_b   1.000
_cell.length_c   1.000
_cell.angle_alpha   90.00
_cell.angle_beta   90.00
_cell.angle_gamma   90.00
#
_symmetry.space_group_name_H-M   'P 1'
#
loop_
_entity.id
_entity.type
_entity.pdbx_description
1 polymer ?
#
loop_
_entity_poly.entity_id
_entity_poly.type
_entity_poly.pdbx_seq_one_letter_code
_entity_poly.pdbx_strand_id
1 'polypeptide(L)'
;NGVLFSDEDEVGEFESGSGHHWVAHRIPDDCYAVVANQLAIQKVDLDDPDNFMYSKDIVQFVYQNHFEVDFDNFNFRNVFGTHEYSDEIYSTPRVWYGQKYLSGDNDQDPMSEELPFIRKANRLLHLDDIAYVLGSHYQNTPYDPLNNDNADGHKFRPISLAATQESHILQIRSGMPVDVRGIQWLAMGVTAQSSYIPFYPAATDVHPAYKVGSETYDDKSAYWVYKLAGVLVDAHYKEFGKMLKDTQKEVAILLNNKVHEIDAKALTLSGQELRDYLTTESIACQQIGLDKYNELIAKLITASTALSPLSFKVDVNL
;
A
#
# COMPACT_ATOMS: atom_id res chain seq x y z
N ASN A 1 -1.66 18.23 1.01
CA ASN A 1 -2.38 16.94 0.84
C ASN A 1 -2.25 16.50 -0.60
N GLY A 2 -1.94 15.22 -0.81
CA GLY A 2 -2.04 14.53 -2.10
C GLY A 2 -3.35 13.75 -2.18
N VAL A 3 -3.98 13.70 -3.34
CA VAL A 3 -5.19 12.91 -3.61
C VAL A 3 -5.06 12.26 -4.98
N LEU A 4 -5.13 10.93 -5.00
CA LEU A 4 -5.12 10.12 -6.20
C LEU A 4 -6.53 9.95 -6.75
N PHE A 5 -6.68 10.09 -8.06
CA PHE A 5 -7.90 9.79 -8.81
C PHE A 5 -7.58 8.77 -9.90
N SER A 6 -8.53 7.90 -10.20
CA SER A 6 -8.41 6.94 -11.30
C SER A 6 -9.77 6.52 -11.83
N ASP A 7 -9.87 6.34 -13.14
CA ASP A 7 -10.96 5.65 -13.82
C ASP A 7 -10.41 4.57 -14.76
N GLU A 8 -11.18 4.18 -15.79
CA GLU A 8 -10.73 3.14 -16.75
C GLU A 8 -9.61 3.62 -17.67
N ASP A 9 -9.52 4.93 -17.90
CA ASP A 9 -8.67 5.53 -18.92
C ASP A 9 -7.49 6.28 -18.30
N GLU A 10 -7.68 6.92 -17.14
CA GLU A 10 -6.68 7.82 -16.57
C GLU A 10 -6.41 7.60 -15.08
N VAL A 11 -5.21 8.01 -14.66
CA VAL A 11 -4.80 8.14 -13.27
C VAL A 11 -4.22 9.54 -13.10
N GLY A 12 -4.57 10.24 -12.03
CA GLY A 12 -4.06 11.56 -11.72
C GLY A 12 -3.70 11.72 -10.26
N GLU A 13 -2.68 12.54 -9.99
CA GLU A 13 -2.34 13.01 -8.64
C GLU A 13 -2.68 14.49 -8.53
N PHE A 14 -3.43 14.85 -7.50
CA PHE A 14 -3.72 16.22 -7.11
C PHE A 14 -2.93 16.57 -5.85
N GLU A 15 -2.31 17.74 -5.82
CA GLU A 15 -1.63 18.25 -4.64
C GLU A 15 -2.05 19.68 -4.30
N SER A 16 -2.40 19.90 -3.02
CA SER A 16 -2.63 21.23 -2.46
C SER A 16 -1.34 21.78 -1.86
N GLY A 17 -0.87 22.92 -2.37
CA GLY A 17 0.37 23.58 -1.94
C GLY A 17 0.15 24.72 -0.94
N SER A 18 -1.08 25.22 -0.82
CA SER A 18 -1.47 26.18 0.23
C SER A 18 -2.95 26.01 0.58
N GLY A 19 -3.56 27.00 1.25
CA GLY A 19 -4.99 26.95 1.60
C GLY A 19 -5.94 26.94 0.39
N HIS A 20 -5.52 27.45 -0.76
CA HIS A 20 -6.37 27.57 -1.96
C HIS A 20 -5.66 27.23 -3.29
N HIS A 21 -4.33 27.10 -3.30
CA HIS A 21 -3.57 26.80 -4.51
C HIS A 21 -3.23 25.32 -4.61
N TRP A 22 -3.40 24.76 -5.80
CA TRP A 22 -3.23 23.35 -6.12
C TRP A 22 -2.75 23.15 -7.56
N VAL A 23 -2.16 21.97 -7.80
CA VAL A 23 -1.83 21.42 -9.11
C VAL A 23 -2.31 19.97 -9.16
N ALA A 24 -2.71 19.50 -10.33
CA ALA A 24 -2.91 18.09 -10.61
C ALA A 24 -2.13 17.69 -11.87
N HIS A 25 -1.61 16.47 -11.88
CA HIS A 25 -0.84 15.90 -12.96
C HIS A 25 -1.40 14.52 -13.29
N ARG A 26 -1.85 14.33 -14.54
CA ARG A 26 -2.18 13.01 -15.09
C ARG A 26 -0.90 12.19 -15.23
N ILE A 27 -0.90 10.99 -14.67
CA ILE A 27 0.22 10.06 -14.80
C ILE A 27 0.19 9.46 -16.21
N PRO A 28 1.28 9.52 -17.00
CA PRO A 28 1.31 8.91 -18.33
C PRO A 28 1.01 7.41 -18.29
N ASP A 29 0.29 6.91 -19.30
CA ASP A 29 -0.25 5.54 -19.35
C ASP A 29 0.81 4.42 -19.18
N ASP A 30 2.06 4.69 -19.57
CA ASP A 30 3.17 3.74 -19.48
C ASP A 30 4.10 3.99 -18.28
N CYS A 31 3.66 4.82 -17.33
CA CYS A 31 4.43 5.26 -16.17
C CYS A 31 3.74 4.92 -14.84
N TYR A 32 4.48 5.14 -13.75
CA TYR A 32 4.02 5.05 -12.37
C TYR A 32 4.59 6.20 -11.54
N ALA A 33 4.01 6.43 -10.37
CA ALA A 33 4.55 7.30 -9.34
C ALA A 33 4.59 6.57 -7.99
N VAL A 34 5.58 6.91 -7.15
CA VAL A 34 5.63 6.50 -5.74
C VAL A 34 5.65 7.78 -4.92
N VAL A 35 4.57 8.02 -4.19
CA VAL A 35 4.37 9.27 -3.42
C VAL A 35 4.46 8.97 -1.93
N ALA A 36 5.35 9.67 -1.24
CA ALA A 36 5.52 9.60 0.21
C ALA A 36 4.88 10.82 0.88
N ASN A 37 5.24 11.13 2.13
CA ASN A 37 4.67 12.28 2.84
C ASN A 37 5.45 13.57 2.53
N GLN A 38 5.59 13.89 1.24
CA GLN A 38 6.25 15.08 0.71
C GLN A 38 5.57 15.43 -0.63
N LEU A 39 5.44 16.72 -0.97
CA LEU A 39 4.90 17.11 -2.28
C LEU A 39 5.73 16.49 -3.40
N ALA A 40 5.05 15.87 -4.36
CA ALA A 40 5.65 15.03 -5.36
C ALA A 40 5.65 15.67 -6.74
N ILE A 41 4.66 16.47 -7.12
CA ILE A 41 4.59 17.06 -8.46
C ILE A 41 5.75 18.03 -8.64
N GLN A 42 6.60 17.77 -9.65
CA GLN A 42 7.79 18.58 -9.93
C GLN A 42 7.46 19.67 -10.97
N LYS A 43 8.13 19.67 -12.14
CA LYS A 43 7.86 20.62 -13.21
C LYS A 43 6.42 20.48 -13.72
N VAL A 44 5.74 21.62 -13.81
CA VAL A 44 4.38 21.74 -14.35
C VAL A 44 4.47 22.43 -15.70
N ASP A 45 4.00 21.75 -16.75
CA ASP A 45 3.91 22.36 -18.07
C ASP A 45 2.59 23.14 -18.18
N LEU A 46 2.69 24.47 -18.23
CA LEU A 46 1.54 25.38 -18.25
C LEU A 46 0.85 25.41 -19.63
N ASP A 47 1.51 24.90 -20.67
CA ASP A 47 0.98 24.83 -22.03
C ASP A 47 0.41 23.43 -22.37
N ASP A 48 0.36 22.51 -21.40
CA ASP A 48 -0.15 21.14 -21.54
C ASP A 48 -1.41 20.89 -20.68
N PRO A 49 -2.59 21.36 -21.14
CA PRO A 49 -3.84 21.18 -20.41
C PRO A 49 -4.37 19.73 -20.43
N ASP A 50 -3.78 18.85 -21.25
CA ASP A 50 -4.18 17.45 -21.33
C ASP A 50 -3.58 16.64 -20.17
N ASN A 51 -2.42 17.06 -19.64
CA ASN A 51 -1.75 16.39 -18.52
C ASN A 51 -1.73 17.22 -17.22
N PHE A 52 -1.92 18.54 -17.29
CA PHE A 52 -1.87 19.41 -16.12
C PHE A 52 -3.14 20.23 -15.91
N MET A 53 -3.55 20.30 -14.64
CA MET A 53 -4.56 21.24 -14.16
C MET A 53 -4.01 22.00 -12.96
N TYR A 54 -4.34 23.28 -12.81
CA TYR A 54 -3.82 24.08 -11.70
C TYR A 54 -4.73 25.27 -11.37
N SER A 55 -4.54 25.86 -10.19
CA SER A 55 -5.28 27.05 -9.78
C SER A 55 -4.97 28.24 -10.69
N LYS A 56 -6.01 28.94 -11.15
CA LYS A 56 -5.93 29.98 -12.19
C LYS A 56 -4.88 31.08 -11.94
N ASP A 57 -4.66 31.45 -10.69
CA ASP A 57 -3.76 32.52 -10.26
C ASP A 57 -2.45 32.04 -9.65
N ILE A 58 -2.15 30.72 -9.67
CA ILE A 58 -0.98 30.16 -8.99
C ILE A 58 0.34 30.78 -9.47
N VAL A 59 0.50 30.95 -10.78
CA VAL A 59 1.73 31.53 -11.37
C VAL A 59 1.88 33.00 -10.97
N GLN A 60 0.77 33.74 -10.98
CA GLN A 60 0.75 35.14 -10.57
C GLN A 60 1.05 35.30 -9.08
N PHE A 61 0.49 34.41 -8.24
CA PHE A 61 0.75 34.36 -6.81
C PHE A 61 2.22 34.10 -6.52
N VAL A 62 2.80 33.10 -7.19
CA VAL A 62 4.21 32.74 -7.07
C VAL A 62 5.12 33.91 -7.43
N TYR A 63 4.83 34.59 -8.56
CA TYR A 63 5.57 35.79 -8.97
C TYR A 63 5.51 36.92 -7.95
N GLN A 64 4.30 37.29 -7.52
CA GLN A 64 4.07 38.45 -6.66
C GLN A 64 4.70 38.30 -5.28
N ASN A 65 4.85 37.06 -4.82
CA ASN A 65 5.40 36.77 -3.51
C ASN A 65 6.89 36.39 -3.56
N HIS A 66 7.55 36.54 -4.72
CA HIS A 66 8.98 36.32 -4.89
C HIS A 66 9.45 34.92 -4.47
N PHE A 67 8.60 33.90 -4.64
CA PHE A 67 9.07 32.53 -4.59
C PHE A 67 10.03 32.35 -5.77
N GLU A 68 11.31 32.05 -5.51
CA GLU A 68 12.35 31.93 -6.54
C GLU A 68 12.01 30.80 -7.51
N VAL A 69 11.43 31.15 -8.65
CA VAL A 69 11.23 30.24 -9.77
C VAL A 69 11.44 31.01 -11.05
N ASP A 70 12.23 30.41 -11.92
CA ASP A 70 12.23 30.74 -13.33
C ASP A 70 10.83 30.42 -13.90
N PHE A 71 10.18 31.40 -14.53
CA PHE A 71 8.83 31.27 -15.10
C PHE A 71 8.72 30.10 -16.07
N ASP A 72 9.80 29.83 -16.80
CA ASP A 72 9.86 28.78 -17.81
C ASP A 72 10.06 27.37 -17.17
N ASN A 73 10.23 27.33 -15.84
CA ASN A 73 10.54 26.13 -15.06
C ASN A 73 9.75 26.07 -13.74
N PHE A 74 8.45 26.43 -13.76
CA PHE A 74 7.59 26.29 -12.58
C PHE A 74 7.58 24.85 -12.07
N ASN A 75 8.21 24.62 -10.89
CA ASN A 75 8.28 23.34 -10.22
C ASN A 75 7.50 23.40 -8.91
N PHE A 76 6.40 22.65 -8.82
CA PHE A 76 5.45 22.76 -7.72
C PHE A 76 6.04 22.30 -6.38
N ARG A 77 6.76 21.17 -6.35
CA ARG A 77 7.50 20.68 -5.18
C ARG A 77 8.48 21.73 -4.67
N ASN A 78 9.28 22.33 -5.55
CA ASN A 78 10.31 23.29 -5.12
C ASN A 78 9.70 24.60 -4.58
N VAL A 79 8.53 24.99 -5.08
CA VAL A 79 7.87 26.24 -4.69
C VAL A 79 7.05 26.11 -3.41
N PHE A 80 6.30 25.01 -3.26
CA PHE A 80 5.35 24.82 -2.18
C PHE A 80 5.72 23.71 -1.19
N GLY A 81 6.73 22.90 -1.52
CA GLY A 81 7.14 21.73 -0.74
C GLY A 81 8.26 22.03 0.26
N THR A 82 8.82 20.95 0.78
CA THR A 82 9.91 20.94 1.76
C THR A 82 11.12 20.23 1.18
N HIS A 83 12.30 20.62 1.64
CA HIS A 83 13.59 19.98 1.36
C HIS A 83 14.38 19.94 2.67
N GLU A 84 13.85 19.21 3.64
CA GLU A 84 14.42 19.14 4.98
C GLU A 84 15.05 17.78 5.25
N TYR A 85 15.99 17.72 6.19
CA TYR A 85 16.55 16.43 6.65
C TYR A 85 15.47 15.43 7.11
N SER A 86 14.30 15.92 7.55
CA SER A 86 13.18 15.07 7.91
C SER A 86 12.63 14.30 6.69
N ASP A 87 12.61 14.91 5.50
CA ASP A 87 12.21 14.28 4.25
C ASP A 87 13.18 13.18 3.83
N GLU A 88 14.49 13.43 3.97
CA GLU A 88 15.57 12.49 3.67
C GLU A 88 15.50 11.18 4.48
N ILE A 89 14.84 11.21 5.64
CA ILE A 89 14.69 10.07 6.55
C ILE A 89 13.28 9.46 6.50
N TYR A 90 12.27 10.31 6.38
CA TYR A 90 10.86 9.93 6.50
C TYR A 90 10.23 9.64 5.14
N SER A 91 10.62 10.31 4.07
CA SER A 91 9.89 10.35 2.79
C SER A 91 10.70 9.80 1.63
N THR A 92 11.85 10.39 1.29
CA THR A 92 12.64 10.03 0.11
C THR A 92 13.06 8.55 0.08
N PRO A 93 13.39 7.87 1.21
CA PRO A 93 13.79 6.46 1.15
C PRO A 93 12.64 5.55 0.72
N ARG A 94 11.39 5.91 1.03
CA ARG A 94 10.21 5.15 0.59
C ARG A 94 9.99 5.26 -0.92
N VAL A 95 10.16 6.47 -1.45
CA VAL A 95 10.13 6.72 -2.90
C VAL A 95 11.23 5.94 -3.59
N TRP A 96 12.45 6.05 -3.09
CA TRP A 96 13.60 5.31 -3.59
C TRP A 96 13.37 3.81 -3.64
N TYR A 97 12.90 3.20 -2.55
CA TYR A 97 12.73 1.75 -2.48
C TYR A 97 11.65 1.25 -3.46
N GLY A 98 10.52 1.97 -3.56
CA GLY A 98 9.50 1.68 -4.56
C GLY A 98 10.05 1.80 -5.98
N GLN A 99 10.81 2.86 -6.26
CA GLN A 99 11.42 3.04 -7.58
C GLN A 99 12.45 1.97 -7.92
N LYS A 100 13.29 1.59 -6.97
CA LYS A 100 14.26 0.50 -7.09
C LYS A 100 13.56 -0.82 -7.41
N TYR A 101 12.46 -1.14 -6.74
CA TYR A 101 11.74 -2.40 -6.98
C TYR A 101 11.02 -2.42 -8.35
N LEU A 102 10.37 -1.33 -8.73
CA LEU A 102 9.54 -1.26 -9.95
C LEU A 102 10.35 -1.01 -11.23
N SER A 103 11.47 -0.29 -11.12
CA SER A 103 12.36 0.01 -12.26
C SER A 103 13.66 -0.81 -12.29
N GLY A 104 13.97 -1.55 -11.21
CA GLY A 104 15.26 -2.22 -11.03
C GLY A 104 16.31 -1.35 -10.33
N ASP A 105 17.43 -1.98 -10.00
CA ASP A 105 18.57 -1.34 -9.35
C ASP A 105 19.07 -0.15 -10.17
N ASN A 106 19.38 0.93 -9.47
CA ASN A 106 19.88 2.17 -10.02
C ASN A 106 20.77 2.88 -8.99
N ASP A 107 21.47 3.92 -9.43
CA ASP A 107 22.41 4.68 -8.59
C ASP A 107 21.72 5.76 -7.75
N GLN A 108 20.39 5.68 -7.54
CA GLN A 108 19.67 6.65 -6.72
C GLN A 108 20.06 6.50 -5.24
N ASP A 109 20.28 7.64 -4.59
CA ASP A 109 20.45 7.73 -3.15
C ASP A 109 19.08 7.71 -2.45
N PRO A 110 18.86 6.87 -1.41
CA PRO A 110 17.64 6.92 -0.61
C PRO A 110 17.34 8.29 0.00
N MET A 111 18.35 9.14 0.24
CA MET A 111 18.20 10.49 0.80
C MET A 111 18.09 11.59 -0.27
N SER A 112 17.94 11.24 -1.55
CA SER A 112 17.87 12.25 -2.61
C SER A 112 16.52 12.97 -2.65
N GLU A 113 16.56 14.29 -2.57
CA GLU A 113 15.40 15.19 -2.76
C GLU A 113 14.97 15.31 -4.23
N GLU A 114 15.84 14.88 -5.15
CA GLU A 114 15.67 14.98 -6.60
C GLU A 114 15.09 13.69 -7.21
N LEU A 115 14.56 12.78 -6.38
CA LEU A 115 13.90 11.58 -6.87
C LEU A 115 12.73 11.98 -7.80
N PRO A 116 12.70 11.45 -9.04
CA PRO A 116 11.73 11.85 -10.05
C PRO A 116 10.33 11.43 -9.63
N PHE A 117 9.34 12.29 -9.86
CA PHE A 117 7.94 11.99 -9.57
C PHE A 117 7.40 10.84 -10.45
N ILE A 118 7.55 11.01 -11.76
CA ILE A 118 7.09 10.05 -12.78
C ILE A 118 8.25 9.15 -13.17
N ARG A 119 7.99 7.85 -13.21
CA ARG A 119 8.95 6.84 -13.65
C ARG A 119 8.28 5.84 -14.58
N LYS A 120 9.06 5.33 -15.53
CA LYS A 120 8.67 4.18 -16.35
C LYS A 120 9.30 2.92 -15.79
N ALA A 121 8.46 1.91 -15.51
CA ALA A 121 8.93 0.61 -15.04
C ALA A 121 9.67 -0.14 -16.15
N ASN A 122 10.51 -1.11 -15.77
CA ASN A 122 11.25 -1.95 -16.72
C ASN A 122 10.42 -3.14 -17.26
N ARG A 123 9.20 -3.29 -16.78
CA ARG A 123 8.22 -4.34 -17.13
C ARG A 123 6.80 -3.84 -16.84
N LEU A 124 5.79 -4.58 -17.28
CA LEU A 124 4.41 -4.37 -16.81
C LEU A 124 4.30 -4.68 -15.33
N LEU A 125 3.54 -3.86 -14.61
CA LEU A 125 3.30 -4.02 -13.18
C LEU A 125 2.03 -4.84 -12.93
N HIS A 126 2.08 -5.70 -11.93
CA HIS A 126 0.97 -6.51 -11.48
C HIS A 126 0.55 -6.13 -10.05
N LEU A 127 -0.62 -6.61 -9.63
CA LEU A 127 -1.13 -6.38 -8.27
C LEU A 127 -0.10 -6.73 -7.19
N ASP A 128 0.60 -7.85 -7.36
CA ASP A 128 1.62 -8.33 -6.43
C ASP A 128 2.82 -7.37 -6.32
N ASP A 129 3.16 -6.64 -7.39
CA ASP A 129 4.24 -5.65 -7.34
C ASP A 129 3.85 -4.47 -6.44
N ILE A 130 2.60 -3.99 -6.56
CA ILE A 130 2.07 -2.89 -5.75
C ILE A 130 1.90 -3.33 -4.30
N ALA A 131 1.33 -4.52 -4.09
CA ALA A 131 1.19 -5.12 -2.76
C ALA A 131 2.54 -5.30 -2.08
N TYR A 132 3.58 -5.70 -2.82
CA TYR A 132 4.94 -5.83 -2.31
C TYR A 132 5.50 -4.47 -1.85
N VAL A 133 5.41 -3.43 -2.67
CA VAL A 133 5.92 -2.10 -2.32
C VAL A 133 5.21 -1.56 -1.07
N LEU A 134 3.87 -1.62 -1.02
CA LEU A 134 3.09 -1.16 0.13
C LEU A 134 3.36 -1.98 1.40
N GLY A 135 3.71 -3.26 1.25
CA GLY A 135 4.12 -4.17 2.32
C GLY A 135 5.60 -4.11 2.68
N SER A 136 6.37 -3.21 2.07
CA SER A 136 7.84 -3.24 2.19
C SER A 136 8.38 -2.51 3.41
N HIS A 137 9.59 -2.92 3.78
CA HIS A 137 10.36 -2.35 4.88
C HIS A 137 11.85 -2.40 4.54
N TYR A 138 12.21 -2.13 3.28
CA TYR A 138 13.59 -2.11 2.79
C TYR A 138 14.30 -3.47 2.76
N GLN A 139 13.56 -4.54 2.47
CA GLN A 139 14.10 -5.90 2.38
C GLN A 139 15.35 -5.97 1.49
N ASN A 140 16.32 -6.79 1.91
CA ASN A 140 17.60 -6.97 1.22
C ASN A 140 18.45 -5.69 1.11
N THR A 141 18.27 -4.75 2.04
CA THR A 141 19.13 -3.58 2.17
C THR A 141 19.65 -3.46 3.61
N PRO A 142 20.69 -2.64 3.85
CA PRO A 142 21.10 -2.28 5.20
C PRO A 142 20.02 -1.63 6.08
N TYR A 143 18.96 -1.10 5.46
CA TYR A 143 17.91 -0.32 6.11
C TYR A 143 16.69 -1.15 6.54
N ASP A 144 16.75 -2.49 6.42
CA ASP A 144 15.68 -3.38 6.85
C ASP A 144 15.62 -3.43 8.38
N PRO A 145 14.53 -2.98 9.04
CA PRO A 145 14.40 -2.99 10.49
C PRO A 145 14.28 -4.40 11.08
N LEU A 146 14.07 -5.43 10.26
CA LEU A 146 14.07 -6.83 10.71
C LEU A 146 15.48 -7.42 10.75
N ASN A 147 16.47 -6.72 10.20
CA ASN A 147 17.88 -7.12 10.27
C ASN A 147 18.57 -6.48 11.48
N ASN A 148 18.39 -7.10 12.65
CA ASN A 148 18.94 -6.61 13.92
C ASN A 148 20.48 -6.53 13.98
N ASP A 149 21.19 -7.11 13.01
CA ASP A 149 22.65 -7.11 12.95
C ASP A 149 23.21 -5.85 12.27
N ASN A 150 22.35 -4.97 11.73
CA ASN A 150 22.75 -3.74 11.04
C ASN A 150 22.39 -2.47 11.83
N ALA A 151 23.38 -1.60 12.07
CA ALA A 151 23.17 -0.32 12.76
C ALA A 151 22.19 0.61 12.03
N ASP A 152 22.08 0.48 10.70
CA ASP A 152 21.22 1.32 9.87
C ASP A 152 19.79 0.78 9.71
N GLY A 153 19.43 -0.36 10.30
CA GLY A 153 18.11 -0.99 10.14
C GLY A 153 16.93 -0.11 10.58
N HIS A 154 17.16 0.86 11.47
CA HIS A 154 16.17 1.84 11.91
C HIS A 154 16.45 3.26 11.44
N LYS A 155 17.34 3.43 10.45
CA LYS A 155 17.69 4.75 9.92
C LYS A 155 16.50 5.42 9.24
N PHE A 156 15.68 4.66 8.51
CA PHE A 156 14.59 5.20 7.69
C PHE A 156 13.22 4.69 8.13
N ARG A 157 12.18 5.52 7.93
CA ARG A 157 10.79 5.12 8.16
C ARG A 157 10.37 4.08 7.10
N PRO A 158 9.99 2.83 7.43
CA PRO A 158 9.55 1.86 6.44
C PRO A 158 8.20 2.25 5.81
N ILE A 159 7.87 1.65 4.66
CA ILE A 159 6.57 1.86 4.00
C ILE A 159 5.46 1.22 4.84
N SER A 160 5.57 -0.08 5.09
CA SER A 160 4.74 -0.80 6.05
C SER A 160 5.28 -0.61 7.46
N LEU A 161 4.44 -0.15 8.38
CA LEU A 161 4.81 0.09 9.78
C LEU A 161 3.70 -0.29 10.76
N ALA A 162 4.04 -0.40 12.04
CA ALA A 162 3.12 -0.79 13.12
C ALA A 162 1.86 0.10 13.22
N ALA A 163 1.98 1.37 12.86
CA ALA A 163 0.89 2.36 12.89
C ALA A 163 -0.07 2.27 11.68
N THR A 164 0.20 1.40 10.71
CA THR A 164 -0.70 1.19 9.57
C THR A 164 -2.03 0.64 10.07
N GLN A 165 -3.11 1.37 9.78
CA GLN A 165 -4.48 0.95 10.12
C GLN A 165 -5.04 0.05 9.03
N GLU A 166 -4.85 0.46 7.78
CA GLU A 166 -5.17 -0.30 6.59
C GLU A 166 -4.22 0.10 5.45
N SER A 167 -4.18 -0.75 4.44
CA SER A 167 -3.57 -0.46 3.14
C SER A 167 -4.50 -0.97 2.07
N HIS A 168 -4.71 -0.17 1.02
CA HIS A 168 -5.65 -0.52 -0.04
C HIS A 168 -5.05 -0.28 -1.43
N ILE A 169 -5.48 -1.10 -2.39
CA ILE A 169 -5.20 -0.95 -3.82
C ILE A 169 -6.55 -0.87 -4.52
N LEU A 170 -6.82 0.26 -5.18
CA LEU A 170 -8.02 0.46 -5.97
C LEU A 170 -7.69 0.11 -7.42
N GLN A 171 -8.25 -0.98 -7.91
CA GLN A 171 -8.00 -1.49 -9.26
C GLN A 171 -9.23 -1.30 -10.14
N ILE A 172 -9.09 -0.56 -11.24
CA ILE A 172 -10.08 -0.49 -12.30
C ILE A 172 -9.60 -1.35 -13.46
N ARG A 173 -10.38 -2.39 -13.82
CA ARG A 173 -9.98 -3.38 -14.84
C ARG A 173 -10.61 -3.04 -16.19
N SER A 174 -9.76 -2.73 -17.16
CA SER A 174 -10.17 -2.34 -18.52
C SER A 174 -11.01 -3.42 -19.22
N GLY A 175 -12.02 -3.00 -19.98
CA GLY A 175 -12.88 -3.87 -20.79
C GLY A 175 -13.94 -4.66 -20.03
N MET A 176 -14.06 -4.46 -18.71
CA MET A 176 -15.08 -5.11 -17.88
C MET A 176 -16.30 -4.19 -17.66
N PRO A 177 -17.51 -4.72 -17.43
CA PRO A 177 -18.67 -3.92 -17.05
C PRO A 177 -18.42 -3.08 -15.80
N VAL A 178 -19.02 -1.89 -15.70
CA VAL A 178 -18.83 -0.93 -14.58
C VAL A 178 -19.05 -1.57 -13.20
N ASP A 179 -20.06 -2.43 -13.07
CA ASP A 179 -20.39 -3.09 -11.81
C ASP A 179 -19.37 -4.16 -11.38
N VAL A 180 -18.47 -4.59 -12.29
CA VAL A 180 -17.51 -5.69 -12.02
C VAL A 180 -16.07 -5.23 -12.17
N ARG A 181 -15.78 -4.18 -12.96
CA ARG A 181 -14.41 -3.74 -13.26
C ARG A 181 -13.60 -3.32 -12.05
N GLY A 182 -14.25 -2.75 -11.05
CA GLY A 182 -13.60 -2.25 -9.83
C GLY A 182 -13.33 -3.39 -8.84
N ILE A 183 -12.11 -3.44 -8.30
CA ILE A 183 -11.79 -4.22 -7.09
C ILE A 183 -11.00 -3.32 -6.14
N GLN A 184 -11.49 -3.18 -4.91
CA GLN A 184 -10.71 -2.65 -3.78
C GLN A 184 -10.04 -3.83 -3.07
N TRP A 185 -8.73 -3.94 -3.20
CA TRP A 185 -7.94 -4.89 -2.42
C TRP A 185 -7.59 -4.23 -1.10
N LEU A 186 -8.01 -4.80 0.02
CA LEU A 186 -7.83 -4.21 1.35
C LEU A 186 -7.05 -5.15 2.27
N ALA A 187 -5.98 -4.65 2.86
CA ALA A 187 -5.22 -5.29 3.92
C ALA A 187 -5.38 -4.50 5.22
N MET A 188 -5.86 -5.14 6.29
CA MET A 188 -6.06 -4.49 7.58
C MET A 188 -4.80 -4.65 8.46
N GLY A 189 -4.44 -3.60 9.20
CA GLY A 189 -3.29 -3.59 10.10
C GLY A 189 -1.96 -3.38 9.36
N VAL A 190 -0.90 -4.02 9.85
CA VAL A 190 0.46 -3.87 9.30
C VAL A 190 0.56 -4.60 7.98
N THR A 191 0.71 -3.88 6.86
CA THR A 191 0.66 -4.45 5.50
C THR A 191 1.62 -5.63 5.30
N ALA A 192 2.87 -5.52 5.80
CA ALA A 192 3.88 -6.58 5.73
C ALA A 192 3.45 -7.91 6.38
N GLN A 193 2.52 -7.84 7.33
CA GLN A 193 2.01 -8.95 8.14
C GLN A 193 0.54 -9.30 7.83
N SER A 194 -0.10 -8.57 6.93
CA SER A 194 -1.49 -8.75 6.54
C SER A 194 -1.58 -9.37 5.13
N SER A 195 -2.81 -9.53 4.61
CA SER A 195 -3.07 -10.00 3.26
C SER A 195 -4.13 -9.12 2.61
N TYR A 196 -3.96 -8.85 1.32
CA TYR A 196 -4.93 -8.10 0.54
C TYR A 196 -6.14 -8.97 0.20
N ILE A 197 -7.33 -8.54 0.66
CA ILE A 197 -8.60 -9.21 0.43
C ILE A 197 -9.39 -8.43 -0.64
N PRO A 198 -9.98 -9.07 -1.67
CA PRO A 198 -10.71 -8.37 -2.72
C PRO A 198 -12.14 -8.01 -2.31
N PHE A 199 -12.49 -6.73 -2.48
CA PHE A 199 -13.83 -6.17 -2.29
C PHE A 199 -14.35 -5.64 -3.63
N TYR A 200 -15.56 -6.06 -4.01
CA TYR A 200 -16.23 -5.52 -5.19
C TYR A 200 -17.05 -4.29 -4.80
N PRO A 201 -16.79 -3.11 -5.37
CA PRO A 201 -17.52 -1.88 -5.00
C PRO A 201 -19.04 -1.94 -5.27
N ALA A 202 -19.48 -2.81 -6.18
CA ALA A 202 -20.91 -3.03 -6.43
C ALA A 202 -21.60 -3.95 -5.39
N ALA A 203 -20.84 -4.57 -4.48
CA ALA A 203 -21.41 -5.26 -3.33
C ALA A 203 -22.13 -4.27 -2.40
N THR A 204 -23.20 -4.72 -1.77
CA THR A 204 -24.03 -3.90 -0.88
C THR A 204 -23.72 -4.11 0.59
N ASP A 205 -22.88 -5.08 0.92
CA ASP A 205 -22.48 -5.36 2.29
C ASP A 205 -21.09 -6.00 2.39
N VAL A 206 -20.54 -6.03 3.60
CA VAL A 206 -19.27 -6.67 3.96
C VAL A 206 -19.45 -7.62 5.15
N HIS A 207 -18.48 -8.48 5.36
CA HIS A 207 -18.45 -9.42 6.48
C HIS A 207 -18.51 -8.64 7.81
N PRO A 208 -19.27 -9.10 8.83
CA PRO A 208 -19.44 -8.36 10.09
C PRO A 208 -18.13 -7.95 10.77
N ALA A 209 -17.07 -8.76 10.66
CA ALA A 209 -15.77 -8.45 11.22
C ALA A 209 -15.12 -7.18 10.63
N TYR A 210 -15.48 -6.78 9.41
CA TYR A 210 -15.00 -5.56 8.76
C TYR A 210 -15.86 -4.33 9.10
N LYS A 211 -16.95 -4.48 9.86
CA LYS A 211 -17.81 -3.38 10.32
C LYS A 211 -17.49 -2.90 11.73
N VAL A 212 -16.59 -3.60 12.42
CA VAL A 212 -16.24 -3.33 13.81
C VAL A 212 -14.75 -3.05 13.93
N GLY A 213 -14.42 -2.01 14.67
CA GLY A 213 -13.06 -1.62 14.98
C GLY A 213 -13.09 -0.65 16.15
N SER A 214 -12.74 -1.13 17.34
CA SER A 214 -12.61 -0.31 18.54
C SER A 214 -11.14 -0.10 18.90
N GLU A 215 -10.84 0.88 19.74
CA GLU A 215 -9.47 1.18 20.18
C GLU A 215 -8.84 0.02 20.98
N THR A 216 -9.67 -0.78 21.67
CA THR A 216 -9.21 -1.93 22.45
C THR A 216 -9.34 -3.21 21.63
N TYR A 217 -8.41 -4.14 21.83
CA TYR A 217 -8.45 -5.45 21.21
C TYR A 217 -9.80 -6.16 21.40
N ASP A 218 -10.34 -6.67 20.30
CA ASP A 218 -11.49 -7.59 20.29
C ASP A 218 -11.27 -8.65 19.21
N ASP A 219 -11.72 -9.88 19.45
CA ASP A 219 -11.53 -11.03 18.55
C ASP A 219 -12.57 -11.09 17.41
N LYS A 220 -13.44 -10.08 17.32
CA LYS A 220 -14.51 -10.00 16.32
C LYS A 220 -14.14 -9.10 15.15
N SER A 221 -13.20 -8.18 15.36
CA SER A 221 -12.72 -7.25 14.35
C SER A 221 -11.67 -7.89 13.45
N ALA A 222 -11.86 -7.75 12.14
CA ALA A 222 -10.87 -8.14 11.15
C ALA A 222 -9.54 -7.43 11.44
N TYR A 223 -9.57 -6.13 11.73
CA TYR A 223 -8.39 -5.34 12.10
C TYR A 223 -7.60 -6.02 13.23
N TRP A 224 -8.27 -6.41 14.31
CA TRP A 224 -7.62 -7.02 15.46
C TRP A 224 -7.14 -8.45 15.20
N VAL A 225 -7.83 -9.23 14.36
CA VAL A 225 -7.34 -10.55 13.91
C VAL A 225 -6.00 -10.40 13.19
N TYR A 226 -5.91 -9.53 12.18
CA TYR A 226 -4.64 -9.32 11.45
C TYR A 226 -3.55 -8.72 12.34
N LYS A 227 -3.89 -7.78 13.24
CA LYS A 227 -2.93 -7.20 14.20
C LYS A 227 -2.43 -8.23 15.22
N LEU A 228 -3.28 -9.13 15.70
CA LEU A 228 -2.87 -10.19 16.63
C LEU A 228 -1.87 -11.14 15.97
N ALA A 229 -2.11 -11.55 14.72
CA ALA A 229 -1.15 -12.36 13.98
C ALA A 229 0.21 -11.64 13.88
N GLY A 230 0.22 -10.34 13.55
CA GLY A 230 1.42 -9.52 13.53
C GLY A 230 2.17 -9.47 14.86
N VAL A 231 1.45 -9.16 15.96
CA VAL A 231 2.02 -9.13 17.32
C VAL A 231 2.65 -10.45 17.72
N LEU A 232 2.01 -11.58 17.39
CA LEU A 232 2.54 -12.92 17.68
C LEU A 232 3.79 -13.23 16.85
N VAL A 233 3.83 -12.82 15.59
CA VAL A 233 5.00 -13.01 14.71
C VAL A 233 6.17 -12.15 15.18
N ASP A 234 5.94 -10.89 15.54
CA ASP A 234 7.00 -9.93 15.90
C ASP A 234 7.80 -10.34 17.14
N ALA A 235 7.18 -11.04 18.09
CA ALA A 235 7.86 -11.55 19.27
C ALA A 235 9.02 -12.51 18.94
N HIS A 236 8.90 -13.27 17.86
CA HIS A 236 9.84 -14.31 17.42
C HIS A 236 9.89 -14.40 15.89
N TYR A 237 10.23 -13.27 15.23
CA TYR A 237 10.12 -13.17 13.77
C TYR A 237 10.99 -14.20 13.02
N LYS A 238 12.17 -14.55 13.56
CA LYS A 238 13.06 -15.56 12.95
C LYS A 238 12.41 -16.95 12.92
N GLU A 239 11.64 -17.28 13.96
CA GLU A 239 10.95 -18.54 14.13
C GLU A 239 9.61 -18.58 13.35
N PHE A 240 8.88 -17.46 13.34
CA PHE A 240 7.49 -17.40 12.87
C PHE A 240 7.29 -16.74 11.51
N GLY A 241 8.26 -15.95 11.02
CA GLY A 241 8.14 -15.21 9.77
C GLY A 241 7.85 -16.11 8.56
N LYS A 242 8.37 -17.34 8.55
CA LYS A 242 8.05 -18.31 7.49
C LYS A 242 6.57 -18.72 7.52
N MET A 243 6.00 -18.98 8.70
CA MET A 243 4.59 -19.37 8.82
C MET A 243 3.66 -18.26 8.32
N LEU A 244 4.00 -17.00 8.63
CA LEU A 244 3.30 -15.84 8.09
C LEU A 244 3.40 -15.79 6.56
N LYS A 245 4.60 -15.90 5.99
CA LYS A 245 4.80 -15.85 4.53
C LYS A 245 4.10 -16.98 3.79
N ASP A 246 4.12 -18.19 4.35
CA ASP A 246 3.40 -19.34 3.79
C ASP A 246 1.88 -19.08 3.80
N THR A 247 1.34 -18.51 4.89
CA THR A 247 -0.08 -18.14 5.00
C THR A 247 -0.47 -17.05 4.00
N GLN A 248 0.32 -15.97 3.90
CA GLN A 248 0.10 -14.89 2.93
C GLN A 248 0.07 -15.43 1.50
N LYS A 249 1.00 -16.34 1.16
CA LYS A 249 1.05 -16.99 -0.16
C LYS A 249 -0.20 -17.84 -0.41
N GLU A 250 -0.63 -18.64 0.56
CA GLU A 250 -1.83 -19.46 0.45
C GLU A 250 -3.09 -18.60 0.24
N VAL A 251 -3.26 -17.55 1.04
CA VAL A 251 -4.37 -16.59 0.92
C VAL A 251 -4.36 -15.92 -0.45
N ALA A 252 -3.22 -15.42 -0.92
CA ALA A 252 -3.11 -14.80 -2.23
C ALA A 252 -3.51 -15.76 -3.37
N ILE A 253 -3.07 -17.03 -3.33
CA ILE A 253 -3.44 -18.03 -4.34
C ILE A 253 -4.96 -18.29 -4.32
N LEU A 254 -5.54 -18.50 -3.13
CA LEU A 254 -6.97 -18.77 -2.98
C LEU A 254 -7.81 -17.61 -3.51
N LEU A 255 -7.47 -16.37 -3.14
CA LEU A 255 -8.24 -15.19 -3.50
C LEU A 255 -8.11 -14.81 -4.97
N ASN A 256 -6.93 -14.95 -5.58
CA ASN A 256 -6.77 -14.73 -7.02
C ASN A 256 -7.61 -15.73 -7.83
N ASN A 257 -7.58 -17.02 -7.48
CA ASN A 257 -8.46 -18.01 -8.11
C ASN A 257 -9.94 -17.66 -7.91
N LYS A 258 -10.31 -17.22 -6.70
CA LYS A 258 -11.68 -16.85 -6.39
C LYS A 258 -12.15 -15.64 -7.20
N VAL A 259 -11.31 -14.63 -7.40
CA VAL A 259 -11.62 -13.49 -8.28
C VAL A 259 -11.94 -13.95 -9.70
N HIS A 260 -11.14 -14.86 -10.28
CA HIS A 260 -11.42 -15.40 -11.61
C HIS A 260 -12.77 -16.14 -11.70
N GLU A 261 -13.11 -16.93 -10.68
CA GLU A 261 -14.42 -17.61 -10.61
C GLU A 261 -15.58 -16.61 -10.50
N ILE A 262 -15.42 -15.60 -9.64
CA ILE A 262 -16.42 -14.54 -9.43
C ILE A 262 -16.65 -13.79 -10.75
N ASP A 263 -15.59 -13.37 -11.43
CA ASP A 263 -15.69 -12.63 -12.69
C ASP A 263 -16.45 -13.43 -13.74
N ALA A 264 -16.08 -14.70 -13.95
CA ALA A 264 -16.69 -15.55 -14.94
C ALA A 264 -18.21 -15.69 -14.74
N LYS A 265 -18.66 -15.78 -13.49
CA LYS A 265 -20.08 -15.84 -13.16
C LYS A 265 -20.76 -14.47 -13.20
N ALA A 266 -20.11 -13.43 -12.67
CA ALA A 266 -20.63 -12.06 -12.63
C ALA A 266 -20.96 -11.53 -14.03
N LEU A 267 -20.15 -11.87 -15.04
CA LEU A 267 -20.40 -11.52 -16.44
C LEU A 267 -21.69 -12.13 -17.03
N THR A 268 -22.31 -13.09 -16.34
CA THR A 268 -23.60 -13.69 -16.74
C THR A 268 -24.80 -13.09 -16.01
N LEU A 269 -24.57 -12.19 -15.05
CA LEU A 269 -25.59 -11.61 -14.18
C LEU A 269 -25.74 -10.11 -14.44
N SER A 270 -26.85 -9.52 -13.99
CA SER A 270 -27.04 -8.07 -14.06
C SER A 270 -27.97 -7.57 -12.94
N GLY A 271 -28.00 -6.26 -12.71
CA GLY A 271 -28.92 -5.63 -11.78
C GLY A 271 -28.77 -6.14 -10.35
N GLN A 272 -29.89 -6.42 -9.67
CA GLN A 272 -29.87 -6.84 -8.27
C GLN A 272 -29.22 -8.22 -8.09
N GLU A 273 -29.45 -9.16 -9.02
CA GLU A 273 -28.87 -10.51 -8.96
C GLU A 273 -27.34 -10.46 -8.97
N LEU A 274 -26.75 -9.59 -9.79
CA LEU A 274 -25.30 -9.35 -9.80
C LEU A 274 -24.82 -8.80 -8.46
N ARG A 275 -25.49 -7.78 -7.91
CA ARG A 275 -25.09 -7.17 -6.62
C ARG A 275 -25.17 -8.15 -5.47
N ASP A 276 -26.23 -8.96 -5.40
CA ASP A 276 -26.40 -9.98 -4.36
C ASP A 276 -25.31 -11.06 -4.45
N TYR A 277 -24.97 -11.46 -5.69
CA TYR A 277 -23.88 -12.39 -5.96
C TYR A 277 -22.52 -11.82 -5.54
N LEU A 278 -22.16 -10.61 -5.98
CA LEU A 278 -20.90 -9.96 -5.62
C LEU A 278 -20.78 -9.72 -4.11
N THR A 279 -21.89 -9.39 -3.44
CA THR A 279 -21.94 -9.27 -1.98
C THR A 279 -21.61 -10.59 -1.31
N THR A 280 -22.30 -11.66 -1.71
CA THR A 280 -22.09 -13.01 -1.15
C THR A 280 -20.64 -13.47 -1.33
N GLU A 281 -20.10 -13.33 -2.54
CA GLU A 281 -18.76 -13.81 -2.85
C GLU A 281 -17.66 -12.93 -2.26
N SER A 282 -17.86 -11.61 -2.19
CA SER A 282 -16.91 -10.73 -1.50
C SER A 282 -16.85 -11.05 0.00
N ILE A 283 -17.98 -11.34 0.64
CA ILE A 283 -18.02 -11.81 2.04
C ILE A 283 -17.29 -13.17 2.18
N ALA A 284 -17.43 -14.07 1.21
CA ALA A 284 -16.71 -15.34 1.21
C ALA A 284 -15.18 -15.14 1.11
N CYS A 285 -14.71 -14.21 0.26
CA CYS A 285 -13.29 -13.84 0.20
C CYS A 285 -12.77 -13.30 1.54
N GLN A 286 -13.57 -12.46 2.21
CA GLN A 286 -13.26 -11.93 3.54
C GLN A 286 -13.17 -13.04 4.59
N GLN A 287 -14.08 -14.01 4.55
CA GLN A 287 -14.05 -15.18 5.44
C GLN A 287 -12.78 -16.03 5.23
N ILE A 288 -12.36 -16.25 3.97
CA ILE A 288 -11.12 -17.00 3.66
C ILE A 288 -9.90 -16.37 4.35
N GLY A 289 -9.77 -15.05 4.26
CA GLY A 289 -8.68 -14.31 4.92
C GLY A 289 -8.71 -14.49 6.44
N LEU A 290 -9.89 -14.31 7.06
CA LEU A 290 -10.08 -14.47 8.50
C LEU A 290 -9.77 -15.90 8.98
N ASP A 291 -10.27 -16.91 8.27
CA ASP A 291 -10.05 -18.31 8.62
C ASP A 291 -8.56 -18.65 8.58
N LYS A 292 -7.85 -18.26 7.51
CA LYS A 292 -6.41 -18.53 7.36
C LYS A 292 -5.58 -17.82 8.41
N TYR A 293 -5.94 -16.59 8.78
CA TYR A 293 -5.25 -15.87 9.84
C TYR A 293 -5.56 -16.42 11.23
N ASN A 294 -6.79 -16.87 11.50
CA ASN A 294 -7.13 -17.56 12.75
C ASN A 294 -6.39 -18.91 12.86
N GLU A 295 -6.27 -19.67 11.76
CA GLU A 295 -5.43 -20.87 11.71
C GLU A 295 -3.97 -20.56 12.00
N LEU A 296 -3.42 -19.49 11.43
CA LEU A 296 -2.06 -19.02 11.70
C LEU A 296 -1.89 -18.66 13.17
N ILE A 297 -2.78 -17.85 13.73
CA ILE A 297 -2.77 -17.43 15.14
C ILE A 297 -2.76 -18.66 16.07
N ALA A 298 -3.61 -19.65 15.83
CA ALA A 298 -3.63 -20.88 16.62
C ALA A 298 -2.30 -21.63 16.57
N LYS A 299 -1.69 -21.73 15.37
CA LYS A 299 -0.36 -22.35 15.20
C LYS A 299 0.74 -21.54 15.93
N LEU A 300 0.72 -20.22 15.82
CA LEU A 300 1.68 -19.32 16.47
C LEU A 300 1.60 -19.43 18.00
N ILE A 301 0.40 -19.37 18.57
CA ILE A 301 0.19 -19.53 20.02
C ILE A 301 0.73 -20.88 20.49
N THR A 302 0.41 -21.95 19.75
CA THR A 302 0.87 -23.31 20.08
C THR A 302 2.39 -23.41 20.06
N ALA A 303 3.02 -22.92 18.99
CA ALA A 303 4.48 -22.94 18.84
C ALA A 303 5.18 -22.09 19.93
N SER A 304 4.62 -20.93 20.27
CA SER A 304 5.14 -20.04 21.32
C SER A 304 5.24 -20.68 22.69
N THR A 305 4.39 -21.67 23.03
CA THR A 305 4.49 -22.37 24.32
C THR A 305 5.82 -23.10 24.52
N ALA A 306 6.44 -23.56 23.43
CA ALA A 306 7.74 -24.23 23.45
C ALA A 306 8.93 -23.25 23.56
N LEU A 307 8.69 -21.95 23.33
CA LEU A 307 9.69 -20.88 23.39
C LEU A 307 9.75 -20.22 24.79
N SER A 308 8.95 -20.68 25.74
CA SER A 308 8.99 -20.15 27.11
C SER A 308 10.40 -20.27 27.70
N PRO A 309 10.96 -19.17 28.25
CA PRO A 309 12.24 -19.24 28.95
C PRO A 309 12.16 -20.09 30.22
N LEU A 310 10.93 -20.35 30.72
CA LEU A 310 10.65 -21.26 31.83
C LEU A 310 10.56 -22.71 31.33
N SER A 311 11.62 -23.19 30.66
CA SER A 311 11.71 -24.55 30.16
C SER A 311 12.87 -25.30 30.82
N PHE A 312 12.68 -26.61 31.04
CA PHE A 312 13.70 -27.50 31.59
C PHE A 312 13.78 -28.75 30.71
N LYS A 313 14.97 -29.06 30.20
CA LYS A 313 15.22 -30.34 29.53
C LYS A 313 15.59 -31.35 30.62
N VAL A 314 14.67 -32.27 30.91
CA VAL A 314 14.94 -33.40 31.80
C VAL A 314 16.03 -34.25 31.15
N ASP A 315 17.16 -34.41 31.84
CA ASP A 315 18.15 -35.42 31.46
C ASP A 315 17.47 -36.79 31.59
N VAL A 316 17.42 -37.55 30.50
CA VAL A 316 16.84 -38.90 30.48
C VAL A 316 17.61 -39.89 31.37
N ASN A 317 18.76 -39.48 31.92
CA ASN A 317 19.57 -40.26 32.85
C ASN A 317 19.47 -39.79 34.33
N LEU A 318 18.63 -38.80 34.64
CA LEU A 318 18.24 -38.43 36.02
C LEU A 318 17.02 -39.23 36.48
#